data_AF-T1C0G6-F1
#
_entry.id   AF-T1C0G6-F1
#
_cell.length_a   1.000
_cell.length_b   1.000
_cell.length_c   1.000
_cell.angle_alpha   90.00
_cell.angle_beta   90.00
_cell.angle_gamma   90.00
#
_symmetry.space_group_name_H-M   'P 1'
#
loop_
_entity.id
_entity.type
_entity.pdbx_description
1 polymer ?
#
loop_
_entity_poly.entity_id
_entity_poly.type
_entity_poly.pdbx_seq_one_letter_code
_entity_poly.pdbx_strand_id
1 'polypeptide(L)'
;MLGRGKRRLARCLGDVRTLVLATALLECVLEDAAAWPDELIISPAEASDAQWAGSLTSRPTWVVPQPDGNLGERIAAVDAAARARGCDRVLFIGSDAPSMRLEDLTAARAALD
;
A
#
# COMPACT_ATOMS: atom_id res chain seq x y z
N MET A 1 -15.06 -3.40 -3.51
CA MET A 1 -14.50 -2.18 -2.91
C MET A 1 -15.52 -1.10 -2.48
N LEU A 2 -16.81 -1.15 -2.81
CA LEU A 2 -17.76 -0.14 -2.32
C LEU A 2 -17.97 -0.26 -0.80
N GLY A 3 -17.92 0.86 -0.06
CA GLY A 3 -18.23 0.92 1.38
C GLY A 3 -17.16 0.33 2.34
N ARG A 4 -16.00 -0.11 1.84
CA ARG A 4 -14.88 -0.62 2.65
C ARG A 4 -13.75 0.41 2.68
N GLY A 5 -13.29 0.77 3.88
CA GLY A 5 -12.30 1.83 4.09
C GLY A 5 -12.91 3.24 4.12
N LYS A 6 -12.19 4.22 4.69
CA LYS A 6 -12.55 5.65 4.69
C LYS A 6 -14.01 5.94 5.12
N ARG A 7 -14.55 5.17 6.08
CA ARG A 7 -15.95 5.26 6.58
C ARG A 7 -16.37 6.65 7.06
N ARG A 8 -15.41 7.45 7.53
CA ARG A 8 -15.64 8.86 7.92
C ARG A 8 -15.95 9.74 6.71
N LEU A 9 -15.28 9.51 5.58
CA LEU A 9 -15.54 10.21 4.31
C LEU A 9 -16.84 9.73 3.65
N ALA A 10 -17.14 8.42 3.71
CA ALA A 10 -18.39 7.85 3.22
C ALA A 10 -19.64 8.50 3.83
N ARG A 11 -19.60 8.82 5.14
CA ARG A 11 -20.69 9.51 5.83
C ARG A 11 -20.96 10.93 5.30
N CYS A 12 -19.93 11.60 4.76
CA CYS A 12 -20.03 12.96 4.24
C CYS A 12 -20.26 13.01 2.72
N LEU A 13 -19.71 12.05 1.98
CA LEU A 13 -19.64 12.09 0.51
C LEU A 13 -20.50 11.02 -0.18
N GLY A 14 -20.98 10.02 0.57
CA GLY A 14 -21.56 8.81 0.02
C GLY A 14 -20.51 7.84 -0.53
N ASP A 15 -20.90 6.58 -0.71
CA ASP A 15 -19.98 5.49 -1.03
C ASP A 15 -19.32 5.64 -2.40
N VAL A 16 -20.06 6.13 -3.40
CA VAL A 16 -19.55 6.31 -4.78
C VAL A 16 -18.42 7.34 -4.81
N ARG A 17 -18.64 8.53 -4.21
CA ARG A 17 -17.61 9.58 -4.19
C ARG A 17 -16.41 9.20 -3.32
N THR A 18 -16.65 8.42 -2.26
CA THR A 18 -15.58 7.89 -1.41
C THR A 18 -14.72 6.87 -2.16
N LEU A 19 -15.33 6.03 -3.00
CA LEU A 19 -14.58 5.12 -3.86
C LEU A 19 -13.72 5.89 -4.87
N VAL A 20 -14.28 6.89 -5.56
CA VAL A 20 -13.50 7.73 -6.51
C VAL A 20 -12.29 8.37 -5.82
N LEU A 21 -12.49 8.94 -4.62
CA LEU A 21 -11.40 9.51 -3.85
C LEU A 21 -10.40 8.45 -3.39
N ALA A 22 -10.86 7.27 -2.97
CA ALA A 22 -9.98 6.19 -2.56
C ALA A 22 -9.11 5.68 -3.72
N THR A 23 -9.68 5.58 -4.92
CA THR A 23 -8.98 5.24 -6.16
C THR A 23 -7.95 6.30 -6.51
N ALA A 24 -8.31 7.59 -6.52
CA ALA A 24 -7.37 8.66 -6.82
C ALA A 24 -6.19 8.69 -5.83
N LEU A 25 -6.45 8.44 -4.54
CA LEU A 25 -5.39 8.37 -3.53
C LEU A 25 -4.45 7.16 -3.75
N LEU A 26 -5.01 6.02 -4.17
CA LEU A 26 -4.21 4.86 -4.53
C LEU A 26 -3.35 5.14 -5.77
N GLU A 27 -3.92 5.79 -6.79
CA GLU A 27 -3.20 6.18 -8.01
C GLU A 27 -1.98 7.05 -7.71
N CYS A 28 -2.13 8.08 -6.85
CA CYS A 28 -0.98 8.91 -6.43
C CYS A 28 0.16 8.08 -5.83
N VAL A 29 -0.16 7.15 -4.92
CA VAL A 29 0.87 6.31 -4.28
C VAL A 29 1.50 5.33 -5.28
N LEU A 30 0.74 4.85 -6.26
CA LEU A 30 1.26 3.98 -7.31
C LEU A 30 2.21 4.71 -8.27
N GLU A 31 1.97 6.00 -8.56
CA GLU A 31 2.87 6.83 -9.35
C GLU A 31 4.26 6.94 -8.69
N ASP A 32 4.28 7.25 -7.38
CA ASP A 32 5.54 7.30 -6.62
C ASP A 32 6.20 5.92 -6.49
N ALA A 33 5.40 4.88 -6.21
CA ALA A 33 5.89 3.51 -6.11
C ALA A 33 6.46 2.97 -7.43
N ALA A 34 5.96 3.44 -8.58
CA ALA A 34 6.52 3.08 -9.87
C ALA A 34 7.96 3.59 -10.04
N ALA A 35 8.26 4.77 -9.50
CA ALA A 35 9.59 5.39 -9.52
C ALA A 35 10.55 4.85 -8.42
N TRP A 36 10.05 4.06 -7.48
CA TRP A 36 10.86 3.48 -6.40
C TRP A 36 11.97 2.56 -6.93
N PRO A 37 13.25 2.73 -6.55
CA PRO A 37 14.33 1.97 -7.17
C PRO A 37 14.40 0.50 -6.72
N ASP A 38 13.95 0.18 -5.51
CA ASP A 38 14.12 -1.15 -4.90
C ASP A 38 12.87 -2.05 -5.04
N GLU A 39 12.83 -3.16 -4.31
CA GLU A 39 11.69 -4.08 -4.32
C GLU A 39 10.39 -3.39 -3.89
N LEU A 40 9.30 -3.68 -4.60
CA LEU A 40 7.96 -3.20 -4.31
C LEU A 40 7.08 -4.35 -3.86
N ILE A 41 6.45 -4.19 -2.69
CA ILE A 41 5.44 -5.11 -2.16
C ILE A 41 4.10 -4.38 -2.06
N ILE A 42 3.07 -4.93 -2.68
CA ILE A 42 1.69 -4.48 -2.51
C ILE A 42 0.97 -5.46 -1.58
N SER A 43 0.40 -4.94 -0.50
CA SER A 43 -0.25 -5.75 0.52
C SER A 43 -1.75 -5.47 0.59
N PRO A 44 -2.57 -6.13 -0.24
CA PRO A 44 -4.01 -5.93 -0.22
C PRO A 44 -4.62 -6.46 1.09
N ALA A 45 -5.72 -5.86 1.51
CA ALA A 45 -6.39 -6.23 2.75
C ALA A 45 -7.01 -7.64 2.71
N GLU A 46 -7.40 -8.11 1.52
CA GLU A 46 -8.06 -9.39 1.30
C GLU A 46 -7.29 -10.21 0.26
N ALA A 47 -7.21 -11.52 0.46
CA ALA A 47 -6.55 -12.42 -0.49
C ALA A 47 -7.24 -12.47 -1.85
N SER A 48 -8.55 -12.24 -1.91
CA SER A 48 -9.30 -12.15 -3.17
C SER A 48 -8.85 -11.00 -4.06
N ASP A 49 -8.26 -9.96 -3.47
CA ASP A 49 -7.78 -8.79 -4.19
C ASP A 49 -6.35 -8.98 -4.71
N ALA A 50 -5.71 -10.14 -4.50
CA ALA A 50 -4.32 -10.37 -4.87
C ALA A 50 -4.07 -10.25 -6.38
N GLN A 51 -4.96 -10.81 -7.21
CA GLN A 51 -4.85 -10.71 -8.66
C GLN A 51 -4.98 -9.26 -9.13
N TRP A 52 -5.96 -8.53 -8.58
CA TRP A 52 -6.13 -7.11 -8.88
C TRP A 52 -4.91 -6.30 -8.45
N ALA A 53 -4.41 -6.51 -7.23
CA ALA A 53 -3.22 -5.85 -6.72
C ALA A 53 -1.97 -6.08 -7.60
N GLY A 54 -1.79 -7.30 -8.11
CA GLY A 54 -0.71 -7.63 -9.04
C GLY A 54 -0.81 -6.93 -10.40
N SER A 55 -2.00 -6.47 -10.78
CA SER A 55 -2.24 -5.74 -12.04
C SER A 55 -2.05 -4.22 -11.92
N LEU A 56 -1.82 -3.69 -10.71
CA LEU A 56 -1.73 -2.24 -10.45
C LEU A 56 -0.46 -1.58 -10.98
N THR A 57 0.54 -2.36 -11.36
CA THR A 57 1.85 -1.85 -11.76
C THR A 57 2.37 -2.63 -12.97
N SER A 58 3.13 -1.96 -13.82
CA SER A 58 3.81 -2.58 -14.97
C SER A 58 5.18 -3.17 -14.63
N ARG A 59 5.67 -2.97 -13.40
CA ARG A 59 6.97 -3.48 -12.92
C ARG A 59 6.79 -4.76 -12.09
N PRO A 60 7.84 -5.59 -11.99
CA PRO A 60 7.83 -6.73 -11.07
C PRO A 60 7.48 -6.27 -9.65
N THR A 61 6.42 -6.84 -9.11
CA THR A 61 5.85 -6.47 -7.81
C THR A 61 5.42 -7.73 -7.09
N TRP A 62 5.71 -7.80 -5.78
CA TRP A 62 5.24 -8.90 -4.95
C TRP A 62 3.90 -8.54 -4.32
N VAL A 63 2.99 -9.50 -4.32
CA VAL A 63 1.68 -9.33 -3.68
C VAL A 63 1.62 -10.19 -2.43
N VAL A 64 1.46 -9.55 -1.28
CA VAL A 64 1.39 -10.21 0.04
C VAL A 64 0.11 -9.80 0.74
N PRO A 65 -1.00 -10.55 0.60
CA PRO A 65 -2.24 -10.22 1.28
C PRO A 65 -2.06 -10.16 2.80
N GLN A 66 -2.70 -9.17 3.44
CA GLN A 66 -2.69 -9.04 4.88
C GLN A 66 -3.54 -10.13 5.52
N PRO A 67 -3.11 -10.75 6.62
CA PRO A 67 -3.95 -11.69 7.35
C PRO A 67 -5.11 -10.97 8.05
N ASP A 68 -6.01 -11.76 8.64
CA ASP A 68 -6.94 -11.25 9.64
C ASP A 68 -6.18 -10.76 10.89
N GLY A 69 -6.82 -9.87 11.64
CA GLY A 69 -6.27 -9.31 12.87
C GLY A 69 -6.28 -7.79 12.90
N ASN A 70 -5.61 -7.22 13.89
CA ASN A 70 -5.42 -5.79 14.02
C ASN A 70 -4.32 -5.28 13.07
N LEU A 71 -4.23 -3.96 12.89
CA LEU A 71 -3.26 -3.36 11.96
C LEU A 71 -1.81 -3.71 12.28
N GLY A 72 -1.44 -3.78 13.56
CA GLY A 72 -0.09 -4.14 13.99
C GLY A 72 0.27 -5.58 13.63
N GLU A 73 -0.64 -6.52 13.87
CA GLU A 73 -0.48 -7.93 13.48
C GLU A 73 -0.32 -8.07 11.96
N ARG A 74 -1.11 -7.31 11.20
CA ARG A 74 -1.07 -7.30 9.74
C ARG A 74 0.25 -6.79 9.21
N ILE A 75 0.74 -5.66 9.74
CA ILE A 75 2.06 -5.11 9.38
C ILE A 75 3.17 -6.09 9.76
N ALA A 76 3.13 -6.68 10.96
CA ALA A 76 4.13 -7.63 11.43
C ALA A 76 4.19 -8.90 10.54
N ALA A 77 3.05 -9.41 10.08
CA ALA A 77 3.02 -10.54 9.17
C ALA A 77 3.63 -10.21 7.79
N VAL A 78 3.37 -9.01 7.27
CA VAL A 78 3.96 -8.53 6.02
C VAL A 78 5.47 -8.30 6.17
N ASP A 79 5.92 -7.75 7.30
CA ASP A 79 7.35 -7.60 7.63
C ASP A 79 8.06 -8.97 7.65
N ALA A 80 7.48 -9.96 8.34
CA ALA A 80 8.03 -11.30 8.36
C ALA A 80 8.12 -11.92 6.95
N ALA A 81 7.10 -11.71 6.11
CA ALA A 81 7.11 -12.17 4.72
C ALA A 81 8.17 -11.46 3.87
N ALA A 82 8.38 -10.14 4.05
CA ALA A 82 9.44 -9.40 3.38
C ALA A 82 10.83 -9.90 3.80
N ARG A 83 11.05 -10.08 5.11
CA ARG A 83 12.33 -10.58 5.65
C ARG A 83 12.65 -12.01 5.22
N ALA A 84 11.66 -12.89 5.17
CA ALA A 84 11.83 -14.25 4.65
C ALA A 84 12.30 -14.30 3.19
N ARG A 85 12.17 -13.18 2.47
CA ARG A 85 12.62 -13.00 1.09
C ARG A 85 13.97 -12.30 0.97
N GLY A 86 14.59 -11.95 2.09
CA GLY A 86 15.89 -11.27 2.13
C GLY A 86 15.81 -9.75 2.16
N CYS A 87 14.63 -9.15 2.39
CA CYS A 87 14.54 -7.71 2.63
C CYS A 87 15.05 -7.38 4.05
N ASP A 88 16.24 -6.79 4.15
CA ASP A 88 16.83 -6.42 5.45
C ASP A 88 16.26 -5.12 6.03
N ARG A 89 15.89 -4.19 5.15
CA ARG A 89 15.30 -2.88 5.46
C ARG A 89 13.96 -2.77 4.75
N VAL A 90 12.91 -2.42 5.51
CA VAL A 90 11.54 -2.39 5.01
C VAL A 90 10.91 -1.05 5.40
N LEU A 91 10.34 -0.37 4.41
CA LEU A 91 9.55 0.85 4.60
C LEU A 91 8.07 0.52 4.39
N PHE A 92 7.23 0.87 5.36
CA PHE A 92 5.78 0.71 5.26
C PHE A 92 5.12 2.05 4.99
N ILE A 93 4.28 2.10 3.95
CA ILE A 93 3.50 3.28 3.59
C ILE A 93 2.01 2.95 3.48
N GLY A 94 1.17 3.89 3.88
CA GLY A 94 -0.27 3.82 3.64
C GLY A 94 -0.63 4.35 2.26
N SER A 95 -1.67 3.80 1.64
CA SER A 95 -2.18 4.24 0.32
C SER A 95 -3.05 5.52 0.37
N ASP A 96 -3.04 6.23 1.50
CA ASP A 96 -3.88 7.40 1.77
C ASP A 96 -3.09 8.65 2.16
N ALA A 97 -1.80 8.71 1.78
CA ALA A 97 -0.91 9.84 2.02
C ALA A 97 -0.60 10.61 0.71
N PRO A 98 -1.54 11.39 0.15
CA PRO A 98 -1.37 12.06 -1.15
C PRO A 98 -0.35 13.20 -1.16
N SER A 99 0.14 13.60 0.01
CA SER A 99 1.17 14.64 0.15
C SER A 99 2.58 14.07 0.22
N MET A 100 2.71 12.74 0.38
CA MET A 100 3.99 12.05 0.32
C MET A 100 4.57 12.19 -1.08
N ARG A 101 5.88 12.39 -1.17
CA ARG A 101 6.63 12.47 -2.42
C ARG A 101 7.76 11.47 -2.44
N LEU A 102 8.28 11.18 -3.63
CA LEU A 102 9.49 10.36 -3.80
C LEU A 102 10.69 10.86 -2.95
N GLU A 103 10.81 12.17 -2.73
CA GLU A 103 11.84 12.77 -1.88
C GLU A 103 11.73 12.30 -0.41
N ASP A 104 10.51 12.18 0.12
CA ASP A 104 10.27 11.68 1.48
C ASP A 104 10.66 10.20 1.58
N LEU A 105 10.31 9.40 0.57
CA LEU A 105 10.68 7.98 0.49
C LEU A 105 12.20 7.80 0.40
N THR A 106 12.87 8.65 -0.39
CA THR A 106 14.33 8.61 -0.57
C THR A 106 15.03 9.01 0.73
N ALA A 107 14.54 10.03 1.43
CA ALA A 107 15.06 10.42 2.73
C ALA A 107 14.87 9.32 3.79
N ALA A 108 13.69 8.68 3.81
CA ALA A 108 13.42 7.54 4.68
C ALA A 108 14.36 6.36 4.39
N ARG A 109 14.66 6.09 3.11
CA ARG A 109 15.64 5.07 2.72
C ARG A 109 17.02 5.37 3.31
N ALA A 110 17.51 6.59 3.11
CA ALA A 110 18.83 7.00 3.56
C ALA A 110 18.98 6.96 5.09
N ALA A 111 17.88 7.10 5.85
CA ALA A 111 17.89 7.00 7.30
C ALA A 111 17.92 5.54 7.82
N LEU A 112 17.70 4.55 6.95
CA LEU A 112 17.79 3.13 7.28
C LEU A 112 19.18 2.55 7.02
N ASP A 113 20.04 3.25 6.28
CA ASP A 113 21.45 2.87 6.07
C ASP A 113 22.28 3.02 7.36
#